data_AF-A0A662RZE5-F1
#
_entry.id   AF-A0A662RZE5-F1
#
_cell.length_a   1.000
_cell.length_b   1.000
_cell.length_c   1.000
_cell.angle_alpha   90.00
_cell.angle_beta   90.00
_cell.angle_gamma   90.00
#
_symmetry.space_group_name_H-M   'P 1'
#
loop_
_entity.id
_entity.type
_entity.pdbx_description
1 polymer ?
#
loop_
_entity_poly.entity_id
_entity_poly.type
_entity_poly.pdbx_seq_one_letter_code
_entity_poly.pdbx_strand_id
1 'polypeptide(L)' 'MISFEERKKRALKRLAETGADADIIEILERINSIEKFFTTSSCSGRIVLLKIPHAGSKREAKF' A
#
# COMPACT_ATOMS: atom_id res chain seq x y z
N MET A 1 20.77 4.74 -10.24
CA MET A 1 19.73 5.12 -9.26
C MET A 1 18.55 5.67 -10.05
N ILE A 2 17.33 5.17 -9.85
CA ILE A 2 16.15 5.66 -10.60
C ILE A 2 15.64 6.99 -10.04
N SER A 3 15.11 7.86 -10.89
CA SER A 3 14.66 9.21 -10.50
C SER A 3 13.38 9.19 -9.66
N PHE A 4 13.05 10.31 -9.02
CA PHE A 4 11.77 10.48 -8.33
C PHE A 4 10.58 10.25 -9.28
N GLU A 5 10.64 10.83 -10.47
CA GLU A 5 9.59 10.68 -11.50
C GLU A 5 9.43 9.24 -11.96
N GLU A 6 10.53 8.52 -12.14
CA GLU A 6 10.49 7.10 -12.51
C GLU A 6 9.85 6.26 -11.38
N ARG A 7 10.16 6.57 -10.12
CA ARG A 7 9.55 5.89 -8.96
C ARG A 7 8.06 6.20 -8.86
N LYS A 8 7.68 7.48 -9.02
CA LYS A 8 6.28 7.94 -9.01
C LYS A 8 5.49 7.27 -10.11
N LYS A 9 6.00 7.28 -11.35
CA LYS A 9 5.37 6.61 -12.51
C LYS A 9 5.16 5.11 -12.27
N ARG A 10 6.17 4.40 -11.74
CA ARG A 10 6.04 2.96 -11.42
C ARG A 10 5.00 2.71 -10.34
N ALA A 11 4.96 3.52 -9.29
CA ALA A 11 4.01 3.36 -8.20
C ALA A 11 2.57 3.63 -8.63
N LEU A 12 2.32 4.70 -9.40
CA LEU A 12 1.00 5.01 -9.93
C LEU A 12 0.51 3.98 -10.94
N LYS A 13 1.41 3.46 -11.79
CA LYS A 13 1.08 2.34 -12.69
C LYS A 13 0.63 1.11 -11.89
N ARG A 14 1.37 0.76 -10.84
CA ARG A 14 1.00 -0.37 -9.97
C ARG A 14 -0.34 -0.16 -9.30
N LEU A 15 -0.60 1.04 -8.76
CA LEU A 15 -1.89 1.37 -8.13
C LEU A 15 -3.06 1.19 -9.11
N ALA A 16 -2.90 1.60 -10.37
CA ALA A 16 -3.92 1.41 -11.40
C ALA A 16 -4.15 -0.07 -11.77
N GLU A 17 -3.11 -0.91 -11.71
CA GLU A 17 -3.20 -2.34 -12.04
C GLU A 17 -3.73 -3.19 -10.87
N THR A 18 -3.32 -2.90 -9.63
CA THR A 18 -3.65 -3.73 -8.46
C THR A 18 -4.80 -3.21 -7.62
N GLY A 19 -5.16 -1.94 -7.77
CA GLY A 19 -6.12 -1.27 -6.90
C GLY A 19 -5.61 -1.06 -5.47
N ALA A 20 -6.50 -0.54 -4.64
CA ALA A 20 -6.35 -0.35 -3.20
C ALA A 20 -7.70 -0.59 -2.51
N ASP A 21 -7.71 -0.66 -1.18
CA ASP A 21 -8.96 -0.75 -0.41
C ASP A 21 -9.86 0.48 -0.71
N ALA A 22 -11.14 0.24 -0.95
CA ALA A 22 -12.09 1.28 -1.37
C ALA A 22 -12.14 2.47 -0.38
N ASP A 23 -12.04 2.17 0.92
CA ASP A 23 -12.13 3.15 2.01
C ASP A 23 -11.03 4.23 2.00
N ILE A 24 -9.92 4.01 1.27
CA ILE A 24 -8.79 4.94 1.23
C ILE A 24 -8.54 5.54 -0.16
N ILE A 25 -9.40 5.29 -1.15
CA ILE A 25 -9.17 5.80 -2.51
C ILE A 25 -9.00 7.33 -2.51
N GLU A 26 -9.90 8.07 -1.84
CA GLU A 26 -9.88 9.55 -1.82
C GLU A 26 -8.58 10.12 -1.22
N ILE A 27 -8.07 9.53 -0.13
CA ILE A 27 -6.83 10.00 0.49
C ILE A 27 -5.60 9.66 -0.37
N LEU A 28 -5.60 8.50 -1.05
CA LEU A 28 -4.52 8.14 -1.98
C LEU A 28 -4.49 9.13 -3.15
N GLU A 29 -5.63 9.44 -3.76
CA GLU A 29 -5.73 10.44 -4.82
C GLU A 29 -5.24 11.81 -4.36
N ARG A 30 -5.66 12.25 -3.17
CA ARG A 30 -5.22 13.53 -2.59
C ARG A 30 -3.71 13.57 -2.39
N ILE A 31 -3.08 12.52 -1.85
CA ILE A 31 -1.62 12.47 -1.69
C ILE A 31 -0.93 12.48 -3.06
N ASN A 32 -1.41 11.66 -4.00
CA ASN A 32 -0.79 11.50 -5.33
C ASN A 32 -0.92 12.75 -6.21
N SER A 33 -1.91 13.62 -5.94
CA SER A 33 -2.06 14.93 -6.59
C SER A 33 -0.96 15.93 -6.21
N ILE A 34 -0.25 15.74 -5.10
CA ILE A 34 0.81 16.64 -4.67
C ILE A 34 2.09 16.26 -5.44
N GLU A 35 2.65 17.23 -6.16
CA GLU A 35 3.79 17.02 -7.08
C GLU A 35 4.93 16.21 -6.45
N LYS A 36 5.32 16.59 -5.23
CA LYS A 36 6.46 16.03 -4.50
C LYS A 36 6.15 14.76 -3.69
N PHE A 37 4.95 14.21 -3.82
CA PHE A 37 4.54 12.98 -3.13
C PHE A 37 3.98 11.94 -4.12
N PHE A 38 4.07 10.68 -3.69
CA PHE A 38 3.34 9.56 -4.28
C PHE A 38 3.23 8.42 -3.27
N THR A 39 2.18 7.62 -3.37
CA THR A 39 1.94 6.44 -2.54
C THR A 39 2.53 5.19 -3.18
N THR A 40 2.97 4.22 -2.39
CA THR A 40 3.55 2.95 -2.90
C THR A 40 2.71 1.73 -2.54
N SER A 41 2.36 1.60 -1.26
CA SER A 41 1.52 0.55 -0.70
C SER A 41 0.76 1.13 0.48
N SER A 42 -0.53 0.82 0.59
CA SER A 42 -1.38 1.32 1.67
C SER A 42 -2.49 0.32 1.95
N CYS A 43 -3.05 0.39 3.16
CA CYS A 43 -4.23 -0.37 3.56
C CYS A 43 -5.09 0.49 4.49
N SER A 44 -6.40 0.25 4.45
CA SER A 44 -7.42 0.88 5.30
C SER A 44 -7.48 0.30 6.72
N GLY A 45 -6.75 -0.78 6.99
CA GLY A 45 -6.87 -1.57 8.21
C GLY A 45 -7.70 -2.84 7.96
N ARG A 46 -7.60 -3.83 8.86
CA ARG A 46 -8.38 -5.07 8.76
C ARG A 46 -8.44 -5.78 10.11
N ILE A 47 -9.55 -6.46 10.34
CA ILE A 47 -9.72 -7.43 11.43
C ILE A 47 -9.47 -8.82 10.83
N VAL A 48 -8.61 -9.61 11.45
CA VAL A 48 -8.26 -10.97 11.00
C VAL A 48 -8.15 -11.92 12.17
N LEU A 49 -8.48 -13.19 11.94
CA LEU A 49 -8.10 -14.30 12.81
C LEU A 49 -6.80 -14.90 12.25
N LEU A 50 -5.78 -15.05 13.09
CA LEU A 50 -4.47 -15.54 12.67
C LEU A 50 -4.07 -16.73 13.54
N LYS A 51 -3.57 -17.79 12.92
CA LYS A 51 -2.86 -18.86 13.63
C LYS A 51 -1.37 -18.56 13.63
N ILE A 52 -0.80 -18.39 14.82
CA ILE A 52 0.63 -18.12 15.04
C ILE A 52 1.20 -19.02 16.14
N PRO A 53 2.49 -19.42 16.08
CA PRO A 53 3.14 -20.17 17.15
C PRO A 53 3.17 -19.42 18.49
N HIS A 54 3.51 -18.14 18.48
CA HIS A 54 3.48 -17.22 19.63
C HIS A 54 3.34 -15.77 19.16
N ALA A 55 3.08 -14.85 20.09
CA ALA A 55 2.96 -13.42 19.77
C ALA A 55 4.25 -12.90 19.13
N GLY A 56 4.13 -12.23 17.98
CA GLY A 56 5.28 -11.71 17.22
C GLY A 56 5.73 -12.59 16.04
N SER A 57 5.31 -13.85 15.92
CA SER A 57 5.69 -14.78 14.84
C SER A 57 4.99 -14.49 13.49
N LYS A 58 5.01 -13.23 13.03
CA LYS A 58 4.26 -12.78 11.83
C LYS A 58 4.68 -13.49 10.54
N ARG A 59 5.93 -13.97 10.43
CA ARG A 59 6.43 -14.68 9.24
C ARG A 59 5.82 -16.08 9.07
N GLU A 60 5.39 -16.70 10.16
CA GLU A 60 4.80 -18.04 10.19
C GLU A 60 3.27 -18.00 10.29
N ALA A 61 2.70 -16.79 10.27
CA ALA A 61 1.28 -16.60 10.43
C ALA A 61 0.51 -17.23 9.26
N LYS A 62 -0.51 -18.00 9.61
CA LYS A 62 -1.52 -18.47 8.66
C LYS A 62 -2.79 -17.65 8.86
N PHE A 63 -3.18 -16.97 7.80
CA PHE A 63 -4.50 -16.34 7.66
C PHE A 63 -5.56 -17.43 7.49
#